data_AF-A0A429FIQ6-F1
#
_entry.id   AF-A0A429FIQ6-F1
#
_cell.length_a   1.000
_cell.length_b   1.000
_cell.length_c   1.000
_cell.angle_alpha   90.00
_cell.angle_beta   90.00
_cell.angle_gamma   90.00
#
_symmetry.space_group_name_H-M   'P 1'
#
loop_
_entity.id
_entity.type
_entity.pdbx_description
1 polymer ?
#
loop_
_entity_poly.entity_id
_entity_poly.type
_entity_poly.pdbx_seq_one_letter_code
_entity_poly.pdbx_strand_id
1 'polypeptide(L)'
;MRIVTMVTLAAVVGLTTVSGCGPTGPSTRTEVCTTFDQLGEKLLGANGLYDNALFSKAEDLADAAGRYPGAPGLTMDSAALTKIADSNSTTGHALVQATSTIADLCGHPLGFGGMFGGKGPTGRPGQ
;
A
#
# COMPACT_ATOMS: atom_id res chain seq x y z
N MET A 1 42.52 21.45 -29.93
CA MET A 1 41.34 22.22 -29.48
C MET A 1 40.09 21.37 -29.63
N ARG A 2 39.53 20.91 -28.51
CA ARG A 2 38.10 20.61 -28.31
C ARG A 2 37.90 20.52 -26.79
N ILE A 3 37.48 21.65 -26.23
CA ILE A 3 37.00 21.76 -24.86
C ILE A 3 35.57 21.20 -24.88
N VAL A 4 35.31 20.16 -24.11
CA VAL A 4 33.95 19.77 -23.75
C VAL A 4 33.91 19.71 -22.23
N THR A 5 33.44 20.82 -21.68
CA THR A 5 33.01 20.98 -20.30
C THR A 5 31.79 20.04 -20.10
N MET A 6 31.90 19.03 -19.23
CA MET A 6 30.71 18.36 -18.69
C MET A 6 30.76 18.41 -17.17
N VAL A 7 30.21 19.52 -16.70
CA VAL A 7 29.44 19.74 -15.47
C VAL A 7 29.27 18.49 -14.61
N THR A 8 29.94 18.52 -13.45
CA THR A 8 29.63 17.76 -12.25
C THR A 8 28.15 17.89 -11.88
N LEU A 9 27.38 16.80 -11.97
CA LEU A 9 26.17 16.61 -11.16
C LEU A 9 26.46 15.60 -10.05
N ALA A 10 27.06 16.11 -8.98
CA ALA A 10 26.94 15.51 -7.67
C ALA A 10 25.52 15.84 -7.15
N ALA A 11 24.54 15.00 -7.46
CA ALA A 11 23.25 15.02 -6.79
C ALA A 11 23.31 14.04 -5.60
N VAL A 12 24.05 14.43 -4.57
CA VAL A 12 23.83 13.95 -3.20
C VAL A 12 22.45 14.46 -2.81
N VAL A 13 21.42 13.65 -3.02
CA VAL A 13 20.08 13.92 -2.49
C VAL A 13 20.19 13.73 -0.98
N GLY A 14 20.36 14.85 -0.30
CA GLY A 14 20.39 14.91 1.15
C GLY A 14 19.11 14.31 1.72
N LEU A 15 19.28 13.36 2.64
CA LEU A 15 18.26 13.04 3.64
C LEU A 15 18.03 14.31 4.47
N THR A 16 17.12 15.16 4.01
CA THR A 16 16.43 16.10 4.89
C THR A 16 15.22 15.36 5.43
N THR A 17 15.38 14.75 6.60
CA THR A 17 14.27 14.28 7.43
C THR A 17 13.49 15.50 7.93
N VAL A 18 12.59 16.04 7.09
CA VAL A 18 11.52 16.93 7.55
C VAL A 18 10.45 16.04 8.17
N SER A 19 10.51 15.95 9.49
CA SER A 19 9.40 15.51 10.32
C SER A 19 8.28 16.56 10.24
N GLY A 20 7.29 16.31 9.39
CA GLY A 20 5.99 17.00 9.40
C GLY A 20 5.65 17.72 8.09
N CYS A 21 4.96 17.02 7.18
CA CYS A 21 3.72 17.45 6.49
C CYS A 21 3.41 16.46 5.36
N GLY A 22 2.52 15.48 5.64
CA GLY A 22 2.02 14.51 4.66
C GLY A 22 3.06 13.52 4.10
N PRO A 23 2.69 12.27 3.78
CA PRO A 23 3.61 11.33 3.16
C PRO A 23 3.78 11.71 1.67
N THR A 24 4.50 12.80 1.42
CA THR A 24 4.83 13.32 0.08
C THR A 24 6.07 12.58 -0.47
N GLY A 25 6.07 11.25 -0.35
CA GLY A 25 7.18 10.38 -0.73
C GLY A 25 6.66 9.03 -1.24
N PRO A 26 7.47 8.31 -2.02
CA PRO A 26 7.09 6.99 -2.50
C PRO A 26 6.81 6.08 -1.31
N SER A 27 5.63 5.46 -1.29
CA SER A 27 5.29 4.52 -0.23
C SER A 27 6.22 3.30 -0.31
N THR A 28 6.50 2.71 0.84
CA THR A 28 7.29 1.47 0.91
C THR A 28 6.39 0.24 0.89
N ARG A 29 6.95 -0.91 0.49
CA ARG A 29 6.23 -2.20 0.55
C ARG A 29 5.66 -2.46 1.95
N THR A 30 6.45 -2.15 2.98
CA THR A 30 6.05 -2.32 4.39
C THR A 30 4.87 -1.45 4.76
N GLU A 31 4.84 -0.19 4.32
CA GLU A 31 3.74 0.75 4.57
C GLU A 31 2.45 0.26 3.90
N VAL A 32 2.51 -0.13 2.62
CA VAL A 32 1.36 -0.69 1.89
C VAL A 32 0.80 -1.93 2.62
N CYS A 33 1.66 -2.87 3.01
CA CYS A 33 1.21 -4.08 3.70
C CYS A 33 0.68 -3.81 5.10
N THR A 34 1.28 -2.87 5.83
CA THR A 34 0.77 -2.48 7.16
C THR A 34 -0.63 -1.89 7.06
N THR A 35 -0.88 -1.02 6.08
CA THR A 35 -2.20 -0.42 5.87
C THR A 35 -3.22 -1.46 5.37
N PHE A 36 -2.78 -2.42 4.56
CA PHE A 36 -3.59 -3.55 4.11
C PHE A 36 -4.00 -4.46 5.28
N ASP A 37 -3.09 -4.74 6.21
CA ASP A 37 -3.39 -5.50 7.43
C ASP A 37 -4.43 -4.79 8.29
N GLN A 38 -4.25 -3.48 8.52
CA GLN A 38 -5.21 -2.67 9.29
C GLN A 38 -6.59 -2.68 8.65
N LEU A 39 -6.67 -2.62 7.32
CA LEU A 39 -7.92 -2.73 6.58
C LEU A 39 -8.57 -4.12 6.79
N GLY A 40 -7.76 -5.18 6.74
CA GLY A 40 -8.20 -6.55 7.01
C GLY A 40 -8.73 -6.74 8.43
N GLU A 41 -8.04 -6.21 9.44
CA GLU A 41 -8.49 -6.26 10.84
C GLU A 41 -9.83 -5.53 11.03
N LYS A 42 -9.99 -4.36 10.40
CA LYS A 42 -11.27 -3.64 10.40
C LYS A 42 -12.37 -4.40 9.67
N LEU A 43 -12.05 -5.06 8.56
CA LEU A 43 -13.01 -5.87 7.82
C LEU A 43 -13.52 -7.05 8.66
N LEU A 44 -12.62 -7.73 9.40
CA LEU A 44 -12.99 -8.82 10.31
C LEU A 44 -13.83 -8.32 11.50
N GLY A 45 -13.44 -7.18 12.08
CA GLY A 45 -14.14 -6.58 13.22
C GLY A 45 -15.52 -6.00 12.86
N ALA A 46 -15.75 -5.67 11.59
CA ALA A 46 -16.96 -5.02 11.10
C ALA A 46 -18.23 -5.86 11.28
N ASN A 47 -18.16 -7.20 11.42
CA ASN A 47 -19.35 -8.08 11.53
C ASN A 47 -20.44 -7.79 10.45
N GLY A 48 -20.03 -7.34 9.26
CA GLY A 48 -20.93 -6.93 8.16
C GLY A 48 -21.41 -5.47 8.21
N LEU A 49 -21.05 -4.70 9.23
CA LEU A 49 -21.26 -3.25 9.34
C LEU A 49 -20.01 -2.52 8.84
N TYR A 50 -20.02 -2.20 7.55
CA TYR A 50 -18.94 -1.45 6.90
C TYR A 50 -19.15 0.05 7.10
N ASP A 51 -18.51 0.61 8.12
CA ASP A 51 -18.63 2.02 8.49
C ASP A 51 -17.56 2.92 7.87
N ASN A 52 -17.69 4.24 8.06
CA ASN A 52 -16.71 5.27 7.67
C ASN A 52 -15.27 4.95 8.04
N ALA A 53 -15.04 4.24 9.15
CA ALA A 53 -13.69 3.83 9.55
C ALA A 53 -13.06 2.82 8.57
N LEU A 54 -13.86 1.92 7.96
CA LEU A 54 -13.39 1.01 6.94
C LEU A 54 -13.10 1.75 5.63
N PHE A 55 -13.99 2.67 5.24
CA PHE A 55 -13.82 3.50 4.04
C PHE A 55 -12.56 4.37 4.12
N SER A 56 -12.33 5.02 5.25
CA SER A 56 -11.10 5.77 5.51
C SER A 56 -9.85 4.89 5.44
N LYS A 57 -9.90 3.65 5.93
CA LYS A 57 -8.77 2.71 5.81
C LYS A 57 -8.53 2.23 4.37
N ALA A 58 -9.60 2.10 3.59
CA ALA A 58 -9.49 1.81 2.16
C ALA A 58 -8.85 2.98 1.41
N GLU A 59 -9.16 4.22 1.80
CA GLU A 59 -8.53 5.43 1.28
C GLU A 59 -7.05 5.51 1.63
N ASP A 60 -6.68 5.27 2.90
CA ASP A 60 -5.28 5.21 3.34
C ASP A 60 -4.48 4.19 2.51
N LEU A 61 -5.08 3.03 2.24
CA LEU A 61 -4.46 1.98 1.44
C LEU A 61 -4.34 2.38 -0.03
N ALA A 62 -5.38 3.03 -0.59
CA ALA A 62 -5.37 3.53 -1.95
C ALA A 62 -4.22 4.53 -2.15
N ASP A 63 -4.05 5.47 -1.21
CA ASP A 63 -2.97 6.46 -1.26
C ASP A 63 -1.59 5.80 -1.15
N ALA A 64 -1.40 4.88 -0.20
CA ALA A 64 -0.15 4.13 -0.07
C ALA A 64 0.17 3.31 -1.33
N ALA A 65 -0.81 2.59 -1.88
CA ALA A 65 -0.67 1.79 -3.10
C ALA A 65 -0.39 2.66 -4.33
N GLY A 66 -1.07 3.80 -4.46
CA GLY A 66 -0.87 4.74 -5.55
C GLY A 66 0.50 5.41 -5.53
N ARG A 67 1.08 5.61 -4.34
CA ARG A 67 2.44 6.14 -4.14
C ARG A 67 3.54 5.07 -4.24
N TYR A 68 3.21 3.78 -4.39
CA TYR A 68 4.20 2.71 -4.47
C TYR A 68 4.75 2.57 -5.91
N PRO A 69 6.03 2.86 -6.18
CA PRO A 69 6.58 2.84 -7.54
C PRO A 69 6.84 1.42 -8.09
N GLY A 70 6.73 0.38 -7.25
CA GLY A 70 7.30 -0.93 -7.50
C GLY A 70 6.42 -1.94 -8.23
N ALA A 71 5.13 -1.67 -8.47
CA ALA A 71 4.29 -2.60 -9.23
C ALA A 71 3.12 -1.92 -9.98
N PRO A 72 3.03 -2.09 -11.31
CA PRO A 72 2.05 -1.41 -12.16
C PRO A 72 0.59 -1.85 -11.90
N GLY A 73 0.37 -3.02 -11.29
CA GLY A 73 -0.97 -3.47 -10.91
C GLY A 73 -1.56 -2.72 -9.70
N LEU A 74 -0.72 -2.11 -8.85
CA LEU A 74 -1.21 -1.40 -7.66
C LEU A 74 -1.98 -0.12 -7.98
N THR A 75 -1.75 0.49 -9.14
CA THR A 75 -2.51 1.66 -9.58
C THR A 75 -3.97 1.33 -9.89
N MET A 76 -4.25 0.10 -10.35
CA MET A 76 -5.63 -0.36 -10.57
C MET A 76 -6.32 -0.69 -9.25
N ASP A 77 -5.62 -1.37 -8.34
CA ASP A 77 -6.09 -1.65 -6.98
C ASP A 77 -6.35 -0.35 -6.22
N SER A 78 -5.45 0.64 -6.29
CA SER A 78 -5.63 1.94 -5.65
C SER A 78 -6.88 2.66 -6.17
N ALA A 79 -7.10 2.65 -7.49
CA ALA A 79 -8.30 3.28 -8.06
C ALA A 79 -9.60 2.56 -7.66
N ALA A 80 -9.56 1.22 -7.51
CA ALA A 80 -10.70 0.46 -7.01
C ALA A 80 -10.97 0.75 -5.53
N LEU A 81 -9.93 0.86 -4.71
CA LEU A 81 -10.01 1.24 -3.30
C LEU A 81 -10.54 2.66 -3.11
N THR A 82 -10.08 3.64 -3.90
CA THR A 82 -10.63 5.01 -3.87
C THR A 82 -12.13 5.01 -4.15
N LYS A 83 -12.59 4.25 -5.16
CA LYS A 83 -14.03 4.12 -5.44
C LYS A 83 -14.81 3.51 -4.28
N ILE A 84 -14.22 2.54 -3.57
CA ILE A 84 -14.84 1.96 -2.37
C ILE A 84 -14.90 3.00 -1.25
N ALA A 85 -13.83 3.74 -1.02
CA ALA A 85 -13.77 4.80 0.00
C ALA A 85 -14.81 5.90 -0.25
N ASP A 86 -15.02 6.29 -1.51
CA ASP A 86 -16.04 7.27 -1.91
C ASP A 86 -17.47 6.70 -1.90
N SER A 87 -17.65 5.39 -1.74
CA SER A 87 -18.96 4.74 -1.77
C SER A 87 -19.64 4.78 -0.41
N ASN A 88 -20.96 4.96 -0.40
CA ASN A 88 -21.78 4.90 0.84
C ASN A 88 -22.01 3.47 1.37
N SER A 89 -21.62 2.45 0.61
CA SER A 89 -21.73 1.05 0.98
C SER A 89 -20.75 0.22 0.16
N THR A 90 -20.24 -0.85 0.74
CA THR A 90 -19.35 -1.82 0.08
C THR A 90 -19.61 -3.22 0.63
N THR A 91 -18.93 -4.21 0.06
CA THR A 91 -18.98 -5.60 0.54
C THR A 91 -17.56 -6.11 0.74
N GLY A 92 -17.37 -7.06 1.66
CA GLY A 92 -16.06 -7.68 1.87
C GLY A 92 -15.49 -8.30 0.57
N HIS A 93 -16.34 -8.82 -0.31
CA HIS A 93 -15.92 -9.31 -1.62
C HIS A 93 -15.35 -8.20 -2.52
N ALA A 94 -16.00 -7.03 -2.56
CA ALA A 94 -15.50 -5.89 -3.32
C ALA A 94 -14.14 -5.40 -2.79
N LEU A 95 -13.95 -5.39 -1.47
CA LEU A 95 -12.64 -5.09 -0.86
C LEU A 95 -11.58 -6.11 -1.25
N VAL A 96 -11.85 -7.42 -1.12
CA VAL A 96 -10.91 -8.49 -1.51
C VAL A 96 -10.50 -8.39 -2.97
N GLN A 97 -11.45 -8.06 -3.84
CA GLN A 97 -11.18 -7.88 -5.27
C GLN A 97 -10.31 -6.63 -5.53
N ALA A 98 -10.64 -5.51 -4.87
CA ALA A 98 -9.92 -4.25 -5.01
C ALA A 98 -8.48 -4.28 -4.49
N THR A 99 -8.15 -5.27 -3.65
CA THR A 99 -6.81 -5.42 -3.08
C THR A 99 -6.10 -6.69 -3.52
N SER A 100 -6.55 -7.35 -4.59
CA SER A 100 -6.01 -8.64 -5.00
C SER A 100 -4.51 -8.58 -5.33
N THR A 101 -4.06 -7.54 -6.03
CA THR A 101 -2.63 -7.32 -6.34
C THR A 101 -1.85 -6.94 -5.08
N ILE A 102 -2.46 -6.19 -4.16
CA ILE A 102 -1.85 -5.85 -2.87
C ILE A 102 -1.66 -7.10 -2.02
N ALA A 103 -2.63 -8.03 -2.02
CA ALA A 103 -2.53 -9.31 -1.34
C ALA A 103 -1.37 -10.16 -1.88
N ASP A 104 -1.19 -10.21 -3.20
CA ASP A 104 -0.03 -10.85 -3.83
C ASP A 104 1.29 -10.18 -3.44
N LEU A 105 1.31 -8.85 -3.35
CA LEU A 105 2.48 -8.08 -2.94
C LEU A 105 2.84 -8.30 -1.47
N CYS A 106 1.85 -8.50 -0.60
CA CYS A 106 2.06 -8.76 0.83
C CYS A 106 2.21 -10.25 1.17
N GLY A 107 1.78 -11.14 0.27
CA GLY A 107 1.89 -12.58 0.40
C GLY A 107 0.81 -13.21 1.29
N HIS A 108 -0.31 -12.51 1.51
CA HIS A 108 -1.44 -13.01 2.27
C HIS A 108 -2.75 -12.32 1.85
N PRO A 109 -3.91 -12.99 1.97
CA PRO A 109 -5.20 -12.40 1.65
C PRO A 109 -5.64 -11.36 2.70
N LEU A 110 -6.60 -10.50 2.32
CA LEU A 110 -7.23 -9.56 3.24
C LEU A 110 -7.88 -10.28 4.42
N GLY A 111 -7.76 -9.70 5.61
CA GLY A 111 -8.34 -10.27 6.83
C GLY A 111 -7.50 -11.39 7.46
N PHE A 112 -6.27 -11.62 7.01
CA PHE A 112 -5.35 -12.58 7.66
C PHE A 112 -4.25 -11.92 8.51
N GLY A 113 -4.11 -10.58 8.43
CA GLY A 113 -3.04 -9.81 9.06
C GLY A 113 -2.92 -9.90 10.59
N GLY A 114 -4.01 -10.25 11.28
CA GLY A 114 -4.02 -10.37 12.75
C GLY A 114 -3.73 -11.77 13.30
N MET A 115 -3.70 -12.82 12.48
CA MET A 115 -3.54 -14.21 12.95
C MET A 115 -2.12 -14.78 12.75
N PHE A 116 -1.35 -14.20 11.82
CA PHE A 116 0.00 -14.67 11.46
C PHE A 116 1.09 -13.60 11.68
N GLY A 117 0.91 -12.72 12.67
CA GLY A 117 1.94 -11.77 13.15
C GLY A 117 3.14 -12.43 13.86
N GLY A 118 3.48 -13.67 13.50
CA GLY A 118 4.67 -14.39 13.95
C GLY A 118 5.19 -15.28 12.81
N LYS A 119 6.31 -14.87 12.21
CA LYS A 119 7.04 -15.51 11.09
C LYS A 119 6.42 -15.35 9.70
N GLY A 120 7.02 -14.44 8.92
CA GLY A 120 6.91 -14.47 7.47
C GLY A 120 7.47 -15.77 6.87
N PRO A 121 7.02 -16.17 5.67
CA PRO A 121 7.65 -17.23 4.93
C PRO A 121 8.99 -16.72 4.38
N THR A 122 10.06 -17.04 5.08
CA THR A 122 11.35 -17.31 4.44
C THR A 122 11.14 -18.53 3.55
N GLY A 123 10.74 -18.28 2.31
CA GLY A 123 10.47 -19.30 1.32
C GLY A 123 10.69 -18.75 -0.08
N ARG A 124 11.92 -18.32 -0.36
CA ARG A 124 12.37 -18.16 -1.76
C ARG A 124 12.83 -19.53 -2.29
N PRO A 125 12.61 -19.82 -3.59
CA PRO A 125 12.71 -21.15 -4.17
C PRO A 125 14.15 -21.49 -4.57
N GLY A 126 14.49 -22.78 -4.48
CA GLY A 126 15.65 -23.40 -5.12
C GLY A 126 16.98 -23.13 -4.42
N GLN A 127 17.52 -24.17 -3.76
CA GLN A 127 18.88 -24.72 -3.85
C GLN A 127 18.98 -25.94 -2.93
#